data_AF-A0A522U979-F1
#
_entry.id   AF-A0A522U979-F1
#
_cell.length_a   1.000
_cell.length_b   1.000
_cell.length_c   1.000
_cell.angle_alpha   90.00
_cell.angle_beta   90.00
_cell.angle_gamma   90.00
#
_symmetry.space_group_name_H-M   'P 1'
#
loop_
_entity.id
_entity.type
_entity.pdbx_description
1 polymer ?
#
loop_
_entity_poly.entity_id
_entity_poly.type
_entity_poly.pdbx_seq_one_letter_code
_entity_poly.pdbx_strand_id
1 'polypeptide(L)'
;MPQHRALEQWVDQVARVTRPDRIHWCDGSEEEHQVLIEGMLRDGTLIGLNHQRHPGCYLHRSHPSDVARTEHLTFICTSRKEDAGPTNNWMAPKEAR
;
A
#
# COMPACT_ATOMS: atom_id res chain seq x y z
N MET A 1 -4.99 -8.90 -18.70
CA MET A 1 -5.32 -7.45 -18.69
C MET A 1 -6.78 -7.31 -18.30
N PRO A 2 -7.10 -6.54 -17.26
CA PRO A 2 -8.49 -6.34 -16.86
C PRO A 2 -9.27 -5.65 -17.98
N GLN A 3 -10.39 -6.23 -18.44
CA GLN A 3 -11.20 -5.69 -19.55
C GLN A 3 -12.09 -4.49 -19.12
N HIS A 4 -11.62 -3.69 -18.17
CA HIS A 4 -12.37 -2.59 -17.58
C HIS A 4 -11.71 -1.25 -17.94
N ARG A 5 -12.17 -0.64 -19.02
CA ARG A 5 -11.56 0.55 -19.62
C ARG A 5 -11.34 1.72 -18.63
N ALA A 6 -12.29 1.97 -17.72
CA ALA A 6 -12.14 3.05 -16.75
C ALA A 6 -11.04 2.76 -15.70
N LEU A 7 -10.77 1.49 -15.41
CA LEU A 7 -9.68 1.08 -14.51
C LEU A 7 -8.33 1.27 -15.19
N GLU A 8 -8.20 0.79 -16.44
CA GLU A 8 -6.99 0.96 -17.25
C GLU A 8 -6.61 2.44 -17.39
N GLN A 9 -7.59 3.29 -17.71
CA GLN A 9 -7.38 4.75 -17.81
C GLN A 9 -6.88 5.38 -16.52
N TRP A 10 -7.40 4.92 -15.36
CA TRP A 10 -6.96 5.42 -14.06
C TRP A 10 -5.51 4.98 -13.77
N VAL A 11 -5.18 3.70 -14.02
CA VAL A 11 -3.80 3.20 -13.86
C VAL A 11 -2.83 3.97 -14.76
N ASP A 12 -3.19 4.22 -16.02
CA ASP A 12 -2.37 5.03 -16.94
C ASP A 12 -2.20 6.48 -16.45
N GLN A 13 -3.22 7.05 -15.80
CA GLN A 13 -3.13 8.40 -15.22
C GLN A 13 -2.16 8.42 -14.04
N VAL A 14 -2.22 7.43 -13.14
CA VAL A 14 -1.30 7.32 -12.00
C VAL A 14 0.12 7.05 -12.47
N ALA A 15 0.32 6.12 -13.41
CA ALA A 15 1.64 5.76 -13.93
C ALA A 15 2.37 6.94 -14.62
N ARG A 16 1.63 7.86 -15.24
CA ARG A 16 2.21 9.10 -15.80
C ARG A 16 2.81 10.02 -14.73
N VAL A 17 2.27 10.00 -13.51
CA VAL A 17 2.73 10.80 -12.38
C VAL A 17 3.86 10.08 -11.62
N THR A 18 3.64 8.82 -11.26
CA THR A 18 4.57 8.05 -10.41
C THR A 18 5.75 7.46 -11.19
N ARG A 19 5.63 7.33 -12.52
CA ARG A 19 6.65 6.81 -13.45
C ARG A 19 7.31 5.50 -12.95
N PRO A 20 6.52 4.44 -12.69
CA PRO A 20 7.07 3.20 -12.20
C PRO A 20 7.86 2.48 -13.30
N ASP A 21 8.85 1.68 -12.92
CA ASP A 21 9.61 0.86 -13.88
C ASP A 21 8.73 -0.22 -14.54
N ARG A 22 7.75 -0.73 -13.81
CA ARG A 22 6.78 -1.73 -14.29
C ARG A 22 5.45 -1.61 -13.57
N ILE A 23 4.38 -2.05 -14.24
CA ILE A 23 3.06 -2.26 -13.65
C ILE A 23 2.84 -3.77 -13.52
N HIS A 24 2.55 -4.24 -12.31
CA HIS A 24 2.18 -5.62 -12.02
C HIS A 24 0.73 -5.67 -11.55
N TRP A 25 -0.08 -6.51 -12.18
CA TRP A 25 -1.48 -6.70 -11.81
C TRP A 25 -1.58 -7.90 -10.88
N CYS A 26 -1.88 -7.66 -9.60
CA CYS A 26 -1.97 -8.75 -8.63
C CYS A 26 -3.15 -9.67 -8.92
N ASP A 27 -2.91 -10.97 -9.05
CA ASP A 27 -3.93 -11.99 -9.26
C ASP A 27 -4.30 -12.78 -7.99
N GLY A 28 -3.49 -12.67 -6.92
CA GLY A 28 -3.71 -13.32 -5.64
C GLY A 28 -3.46 -14.83 -5.64
N SER A 29 -2.80 -15.37 -6.67
CA SER A 29 -2.40 -16.77 -6.74
C SER A 29 -1.31 -17.12 -5.73
N GLU A 30 -1.16 -18.41 -5.44
CA GLU A 30 -0.06 -18.87 -4.58
C GLU A 30 1.30 -18.67 -5.25
N GLU A 31 1.36 -18.83 -6.58
CA GLU A 31 2.55 -18.57 -7.36
C GLU A 31 2.98 -17.10 -7.25
N GLU A 32 2.04 -16.16 -7.33
CA GLU A 32 2.30 -14.74 -7.12
C GLU A 32 2.79 -14.46 -5.70
N HIS A 33 2.10 -15.00 -4.69
CA HIS A 33 2.49 -14.87 -3.29
C HIS A 33 3.94 -15.34 -3.07
N GLN A 34 4.29 -16.51 -3.59
CA GLN A 34 5.64 -17.07 -3.47
C GLN A 34 6.69 -16.19 -4.16
N VAL A 35 6.42 -15.66 -5.36
CA VAL A 35 7.33 -14.75 -6.07
C VAL A 35 7.58 -13.47 -5.27
N LEU A 36 6.54 -12.90 -4.65
CA LEU A 36 6.66 -11.70 -3.82
C LEU A 36 7.48 -11.97 -2.54
N ILE A 37 7.20 -13.07 -1.85
CA ILE A 37 7.94 -13.48 -0.64
C ILE A 37 9.41 -13.72 -0.97
N GLU A 38 9.72 -14.44 -2.04
CA GLU A 38 11.10 -14.66 -2.48
C GLU A 38 11.82 -13.36 -2.86
N GLY A 39 11.11 -12.41 -3.46
CA GLY A 39 11.63 -11.05 -3.68
C GLY A 39 12.05 -10.38 -2.37
N MET A 40 11.14 -10.32 -1.41
CA MET A 40 11.36 -9.66 -0.12
C MET A 40 12.39 -10.37 0.78
N LEU A 41 12.55 -11.69 0.65
CA LEU A 41 13.64 -12.42 1.31
C LEU A 41 14.99 -12.09 0.69
N ARG A 42 15.06 -11.94 -0.64
CA ARG A 42 16.29 -11.61 -1.36
C ARG A 42 16.77 -10.19 -1.09
N ASP A 43 15.86 -9.22 -0.99
CA ASP A 43 16.21 -7.82 -0.71
C ASP A 43 16.33 -7.50 0.79
N GLY A 44 15.99 -8.45 1.67
CA GLY A 44 16.12 -8.33 3.11
C GLY A 44 14.95 -7.62 3.80
N THR A 45 13.89 -7.28 3.07
CA THR A 45 12.64 -6.77 3.64
C THR A 45 12.03 -7.78 4.62
N LEU A 46 12.11 -9.08 4.29
CA LEU A 46 11.66 -10.17 5.14
C LEU A 46 12.82 -11.03 5.64
N ILE A 47 12.64 -11.59 6.83
CA ILE A 47 13.53 -12.57 7.45
C ILE A 47 12.74 -13.86 7.66
N GLY A 48 13.20 -14.97 7.06
CA GLY A 48 12.62 -16.29 7.30
C GLY A 48 12.76 -16.73 8.75
N LEU A 49 11.67 -17.22 9.35
CA LEU A 49 11.71 -17.81 10.69
C LEU A 49 12.14 -19.28 10.62
N ASN A 50 12.35 -19.89 11.80
CA ASN A 50 12.66 -21.31 11.87
C ASN A 50 11.46 -22.15 11.39
N HIS A 51 11.57 -22.74 10.20
CA HIS A 51 10.48 -23.49 9.56
C HIS A 51 10.08 -24.78 10.30
N GLN A 52 10.90 -25.32 11.20
CA GLN A 52 10.49 -26.47 12.02
C GLN A 52 9.49 -26.06 13.11
N ARG A 53 9.57 -24.81 13.59
CA ARG A 53 8.69 -24.28 14.65
C ARG A 53 7.59 -23.38 14.09
N HIS A 54 7.90 -22.64 13.03
CA HIS A 54 7.06 -21.62 12.41
C HIS A 54 7.13 -21.73 10.88
N PRO A 55 6.60 -22.83 10.30
CA PRO A 55 6.63 -23.04 8.86
C PRO A 55 5.88 -21.91 8.13
N GLY A 56 6.52 -21.36 7.09
CA GLY A 56 5.93 -20.31 6.25
C GLY A 56 5.77 -18.96 6.95
N CYS A 57 6.46 -18.75 8.07
CA CYS A 57 6.40 -17.49 8.82
C CYS A 57 7.63 -16.62 8.56
N TYR A 58 7.40 -15.31 8.52
CA TYR A 58 8.42 -14.31 8.22
C TYR A 58 8.36 -13.16 9.24
N LEU A 59 9.50 -12.52 9.46
CA LEU A 59 9.63 -11.30 10.26
C LEU A 59 9.97 -10.13 9.36
N HIS A 60 9.19 -9.06 9.44
CA HIS A 60 9.54 -7.74 8.92
C HIS A 60 9.89 -6.81 10.09
N ARG A 61 10.83 -5.90 9.89
CA ARG A 61 11.14 -4.82 10.85
C ARG A 61 11.01 -3.49 10.10
N SER A 62 9.96 -2.73 10.42
CA SER A 62 9.75 -1.43 9.80
C SER A 62 10.80 -0.41 10.26
N HIS A 63 10.84 0.73 9.58
CA HIS A 63 11.70 1.84 9.99
C HIS A 63 11.26 2.36 11.36
N PRO A 64 12.16 2.75 12.28
CA PRO A 64 11.79 3.23 13.63
C PRO A 64 10.85 4.44 13.66
N SER A 65 10.79 5.22 12.57
CA SER A 65 9.88 6.35 12.44
C SER A 65 8.49 5.99 11.90
N ASP A 66 8.27 4.73 11.49
CA ASP A 66 7.03 4.25 10.90
C ASP A 66 6.62 2.92 11.56
N VAL A 67 6.17 3.05 12.80
CA VAL A 67 5.85 1.92 13.70
C VAL A 67 4.41 1.93 14.18
N ALA A 68 3.68 3.00 13.89
CA ALA A 68 2.31 3.21 14.32
C ALA A 68 1.61 4.15 13.34
N ARG A 69 0.28 4.19 13.42
CA ARG A 69 -0.51 5.18 12.69
C ARG A 69 -0.08 6.59 13.10
N THR A 70 -0.08 7.51 12.14
CA THR A 70 0.23 8.91 12.38
C THR A 70 -1.08 9.70 12.38
N GLU A 71 -1.83 9.67 13.49
CA GLU A 71 -3.19 10.21 13.52
C GLU A 71 -3.26 11.68 13.14
N HIS A 72 -2.27 12.49 13.55
CA HIS A 72 -2.24 13.93 13.25
C HIS A 72 -1.99 14.26 11.76
N LEU A 73 -1.58 13.27 10.95
CA LEU A 73 -1.47 13.38 9.48
C LEU A 73 -2.53 12.55 8.74
N THR A 74 -3.56 12.07 9.46
CA THR A 74 -4.69 11.33 8.88
C THR A 74 -5.88 12.27 8.76
N PHE A 75 -6.40 12.48 7.54
CA PHE A 75 -7.42 13.48 7.25
C PHE A 75 -8.70 12.90 6.63
N ILE A 76 -9.84 13.50 6.97
CA ILE A 76 -11.13 13.29 6.30
C ILE A 76 -11.42 14.52 5.43
N CYS A 77 -11.24 14.37 4.12
CA CYS A 77 -11.33 15.48 3.16
C CYS A 77 -12.73 15.57 2.51
N THR A 78 -13.75 15.88 3.30
CA THR A 78 -15.11 16.19 2.81
C THR A 78 -15.22 17.61 2.27
N SER A 79 -16.22 17.90 1.45
CA SER A 79 -16.44 19.25 0.89
C SER A 79 -16.69 20.30 1.97
N ARG A 80 -17.41 19.94 3.04
CA ARG A 80 -17.67 20.80 4.20
C ARG A 80 -16.97 20.22 5.43
N LYS A 81 -16.43 21.08 6.28
CA LYS A 81 -15.65 20.70 7.47
C LYS A 81 -16.50 19.98 8.51
N GLU A 82 -17.72 20.45 8.70
CA GLU A 82 -18.72 19.90 9.61
C GLU A 82 -19.09 18.45 9.30
N ASP A 83 -18.99 18.01 8.03
CA ASP A 83 -19.28 16.62 7.63
C ASP A 83 -18.19 15.66 8.12
N ALA A 84 -16.96 16.14 8.36
CA ALA A 84 -15.92 15.34 9.02
C ALA A 84 -16.19 15.22 10.53
N GLY A 85 -16.95 16.13 11.13
CA GLY A 85 -17.25 16.15 12.55
C GLY A 85 -16.06 16.57 13.44
N PRO A 86 -16.29 16.70 14.76
CA PRO A 86 -15.31 17.27 15.68
C PRO A 86 -14.18 16.31 16.07
N THR A 87 -14.29 15.02 15.74
CA THR A 87 -13.33 13.98 16.12
C THR A 87 -12.27 13.71 15.04
N ASN A 88 -12.34 14.38 13.90
CA ASN A 88 -11.48 14.13 12.75
C ASN A 88 -10.63 15.35 12.40
N ASN A 89 -9.43 15.11 11.86
CA ASN A 89 -8.70 16.16 11.17
C ASN A 89 -9.33 16.38 9.79
N TRP A 90 -9.57 17.63 9.44
CA TRP A 90 -10.15 17.99 8.14
C TRP A 90 -9.19 18.88 7.36
N MET A 91 -9.07 18.60 6.08
CA MET A 91 -8.35 19.42 5.09
C MET A 91 -9.27 19.59 3.88
N ALA A 92 -9.26 20.77 3.25
CA ALA A 92 -10.06 21.00 2.07
C ALA A 92 -9.63 20.03 0.94
N PRO A 93 -10.55 19.42 0.17
CA PRO A 93 -10.18 18.44 -0.86
C PRO A 93 -9.20 18.96 -1.92
N LYS A 94 -9.21 20.28 -2.18
CA LYS A 94 -8.29 20.93 -3.13
C LYS A 94 -6.87 21.08 -2.57
N GLU A 95 -6.71 21.16 -1.26
CA GLU A 95 -5.41 21.27 -0.60
C GLU A 95 -4.75 19.89 -0.41
N ALA A 96 -5.56 18.84 -0.34
CA ALA A 96 -5.10 17.45 -0.16
C ALA A 96 -4.76 16.71 -1.47
N ARG A 97 -4.92 17.36 -2.64
CA ARG A 97 -4.88 16.73 -3.96
C ARG A 97 -3.56 16.96 -4.69
#